data_AF-A0A9X1TDI8-F1
#
_entry.id   AF-A0A9X1TDI8-F1
#
_cell.length_a   1.000
_cell.length_b   1.000
_cell.length_c   1.000
_cell.angle_alpha   90.00
_cell.angle_beta   90.00
_cell.angle_gamma   90.00
#
_symmetry.space_group_name_H-M   'P 1'
#
loop_
_entity.id
_entity.type
_entity.pdbx_description
1 polymer ?
#
loop_
_entity_poly.entity_id
_entity_poly.type
_entity_poly.pdbx_seq_one_letter_code
_entity_poly.pdbx_strand_id
1 'polypeptide(L)'
;MPQFYFIFLGMYLYYSKSKYYPDFLFSPRFRSVRLFGLLFTIAGSLLYVRADGWAGGLLLALAASMLAMGMVQLFAVLGKYYFYGMAVVIHVLLLIQLICDAS
;
A
#
# COMPACT_ATOMS: atom_id res chain seq x y z
N MET A 1 -8.36 8.08 -2.09
CA MET A 1 -7.56 7.33 -1.07
C MET A 1 -7.67 5.82 -1.18
N PRO A 2 -8.82 5.20 -1.52
CA PRO A 2 -8.89 3.73 -1.66
C PRO A 2 -7.85 3.17 -2.63
N GLN A 3 -7.59 3.89 -3.74
CA GLN A 3 -6.62 3.51 -4.76
C GLN A 3 -5.20 3.38 -4.18
N PHE A 4 -4.75 4.42 -3.47
CA PHE A 4 -3.45 4.44 -2.81
C PHE A 4 -3.36 3.37 -1.70
N TYR A 5 -4.41 3.20 -0.91
CA TYR A 5 -4.46 2.20 0.15
C TYR A 5 -4.22 0.79 -0.39
N PHE A 6 -4.88 0.42 -1.48
CA PHE A 6 -4.69 -0.89 -2.11
C PHE A 6 -3.26 -1.08 -2.65
N ILE A 7 -2.68 -0.05 -3.27
CA ILE A 7 -1.28 -0.09 -3.70
C ILE A 7 -0.35 -0.24 -2.49
N PHE A 8 -0.57 0.54 -1.43
CA PHE A 8 0.24 0.48 -0.21
C PHE A 8 0.19 -0.91 0.45
N LEU A 9 -1.01 -1.48 0.61
CA LEU A 9 -1.20 -2.82 1.13
C LEU A 9 -0.52 -3.87 0.24
N GLY A 10 -0.66 -3.71 -1.09
CA GLY A 10 -0.02 -4.56 -2.07
C GLY A 10 1.51 -4.57 -1.95
N MET A 11 2.11 -3.38 -1.86
CA MET A 11 3.55 -3.20 -1.67
C MET A 11 4.03 -3.71 -0.33
N TYR A 12 3.27 -3.52 0.75
CA TYR A 12 3.56 -4.09 2.06
C TYR A 12 3.64 -5.62 2.00
N LEU A 13 2.61 -6.28 1.47
CA LEU A 13 2.57 -7.74 1.35
C LEU A 13 3.67 -8.26 0.44
N TYR A 14 3.98 -7.56 -0.64
CA TYR A 14 5.10 -7.92 -1.51
C TYR A 14 6.45 -7.81 -0.77
N TYR A 15 6.68 -6.69 -0.08
CA TYR A 15 7.92 -6.41 0.64
C TYR A 15 8.11 -7.29 1.88
N SER A 16 7.04 -7.75 2.54
CA SER A 16 7.11 -8.60 3.73
C SER A 16 7.77 -9.96 3.49
N LYS A 17 7.97 -10.35 2.23
CA LYS A 17 8.68 -11.56 1.78
C LYS A 17 10.07 -11.28 1.21
N SER A 18 10.55 -10.05 1.34
CA SER A 18 11.91 -9.65 0.96
C SER A 18 12.93 -10.15 1.99
N LYS A 19 14.16 -10.42 1.54
CA LYS A 19 15.30 -10.74 2.42
C LYS A 19 15.63 -9.57 3.37
N TYR A 20 15.30 -8.35 2.96
CA TYR A 20 15.57 -7.13 3.72
C TYR A 20 14.43 -6.72 4.66
N TYR A 21 13.40 -7.56 4.78
CA TYR A 21 12.29 -7.27 5.69
C TYR A 21 12.74 -7.45 7.14
N PRO A 22 12.61 -6.42 8.00
CA PRO A 22 13.07 -6.51 9.38
C PRO A 22 12.31 -7.57 10.20
N ASP A 23 13.03 -8.45 10.89
CA ASP A 23 12.47 -9.57 11.65
C ASP A 23 11.56 -9.15 12.81
N PHE A 24 11.73 -7.93 13.32
CA PHE A 24 10.90 -7.36 14.39
C PHE A 24 9.51 -6.90 13.92
N LEU A 25 9.29 -6.78 12.61
CA LEU A 25 8.00 -6.42 12.02
C LEU A 25 7.19 -7.68 11.74
N PHE A 26 5.87 -7.58 11.89
CA PHE A 26 4.98 -8.68 11.54
C PHE A 26 5.09 -9.02 10.05
N SER A 27 5.42 -10.28 9.74
CA SER A 27 5.41 -10.82 8.37
C SER A 27 4.30 -11.87 8.23
N PRO A 28 3.35 -11.69 7.30
CA PRO A 28 2.35 -12.71 7.02
C PRO A 28 2.99 -14.01 6.55
N ARG A 29 2.61 -15.15 7.15
CA ARG A 29 3.27 -16.46 6.91
C ARG A 29 2.67 -17.31 5.79
N PHE A 30 1.57 -16.91 5.16
CA PHE A 30 0.94 -17.74 4.12
C PHE A 30 1.74 -17.78 2.80
N ARG A 31 1.56 -18.83 2.00
CA ARG A 31 2.32 -19.10 0.77
C ARG A 31 2.04 -18.08 -0.33
N SER A 32 0.79 -17.64 -0.43
CA SER A 32 0.30 -16.79 -1.52
C SER A 32 0.43 -15.29 -1.25
N VAL A 33 1.15 -14.86 -0.20
CA VAL A 33 1.29 -13.45 0.19
C VAL A 33 1.71 -12.55 -0.98
N ARG A 34 2.69 -12.98 -1.77
CA ARG A 34 3.15 -12.21 -2.95
C ARG A 34 2.07 -12.07 -4.02
N LEU A 35 1.27 -13.11 -4.22
CA LEU A 35 0.15 -13.09 -5.16
C LEU A 35 -0.92 -12.10 -4.71
N PHE A 36 -1.32 -12.14 -3.43
CA PHE A 36 -2.24 -11.17 -2.87
C PHE A 36 -1.68 -9.74 -2.95
N GLY A 37 -0.40 -9.56 -2.66
CA GLY A 37 0.27 -8.27 -2.83
C GLY A 37 0.12 -7.72 -4.26
N LEU A 38 0.41 -8.57 -5.25
CA LEU A 38 0.25 -8.21 -6.66
C LEU A 38 -1.21 -7.91 -7.05
N LEU A 39 -2.17 -8.72 -6.57
CA LEU A 39 -3.59 -8.48 -6.82
C LEU A 39 -4.06 -7.14 -6.25
N PHE A 40 -3.64 -6.78 -5.04
CA PHE A 40 -3.96 -5.48 -4.44
C PHE A 40 -3.33 -4.32 -5.21
N THR A 41 -2.07 -4.44 -5.64
CA THR A 41 -1.42 -3.42 -6.47
C THR A 41 -2.14 -3.23 -7.81
N ILE A 42 -2.57 -4.32 -8.46
CA ILE A 42 -3.36 -4.25 -9.69
C ILE A 42 -4.71 -3.59 -9.43
N ALA A 43 -5.41 -3.99 -8.36
CA ALA A 43 -6.70 -3.40 -8.01
C ALA A 43 -6.60 -1.88 -7.78
N GLY A 44 -5.61 -1.43 -7.00
CA GLY A 44 -5.38 0.00 -6.78
C GLY A 44 -5.05 0.76 -8.06
N SER A 45 -4.21 0.17 -8.92
CA SER A 45 -3.88 0.75 -10.24
C SER A 45 -5.11 0.86 -11.15
N LEU A 46 -5.96 -0.16 -11.17
CA LEU A 46 -7.18 -0.17 -11.97
C LEU A 46 -8.17 0.90 -11.51
N LEU A 47 -8.23 1.14 -10.20
CA LEU A 47 -9.05 2.21 -9.64
C LEU A 47 -8.54 3.61 -10.02
N TYR A 48 -7.22 3.83 -10.11
CA TYR A 48 -6.66 5.07 -10.65
C TYR A 48 -7.01 5.25 -12.13
N VAL A 49 -6.84 4.19 -12.94
CA VAL A 49 -7.21 4.20 -14.36
C VAL A 49 -8.69 4.50 -14.58
N ARG A 50 -9.57 3.97 -13.71
CA ARG A 50 -11.01 4.25 -13.77
C ARG A 50 -11.34 5.70 -13.42
N ALA A 51 -10.59 6.32 -12.51
CA ALA A 51 -10.85 7.69 -12.05
C ALA A 51 -10.34 8.75 -13.03
N ASP A 52 -9.09 8.61 -13.50
CA ASP A 52 -8.38 9.66 -14.25
C ASP A 52 -8.06 9.26 -15.71
N GLY A 53 -8.67 8.18 -16.20
CA GLY A 53 -8.43 7.63 -17.53
C GLY A 53 -7.12 6.84 -17.64
N TRP A 54 -6.87 6.25 -18.81
CA TRP A 54 -5.80 5.26 -19.00
C TRP A 54 -4.40 5.86 -18.79
N ALA A 55 -4.06 6.98 -19.44
CA ALA A 55 -2.72 7.56 -19.37
C ALA A 55 -2.46 8.23 -18.02
N GLY A 56 -3.38 9.10 -17.56
CA GLY A 56 -3.25 9.82 -16.30
C GLY A 56 -3.30 8.88 -15.10
N GLY A 57 -4.26 7.95 -15.09
CA GLY A 57 -4.39 6.95 -14.04
C GLY A 57 -3.19 5.99 -13.97
N LEU A 58 -2.61 5.56 -15.09
CA LEU A 58 -1.37 4.76 -15.06
C LEU A 58 -0.19 5.55 -14.48
N LEU A 59 -0.05 6.83 -14.84
CA LEU A 59 1.02 7.68 -14.34
C LEU A 59 0.88 7.92 -12.82
N LEU A 60 -0.34 8.16 -12.34
CA LEU A 60 -0.66 8.28 -10.92
C LEU A 60 -0.46 6.95 -10.17
N ALA A 61 -0.86 5.82 -10.75
CA ALA A 61 -0.65 4.50 -10.17
C ALA A 61 0.86 4.18 -10.03
N LEU A 62 1.67 4.55 -11.01
CA LEU A 62 3.12 4.42 -10.96
C LEU A 62 3.71 5.30 -9.86
N ALA A 63 3.33 6.58 -9.81
CA ALA A 63 3.78 7.51 -8.77
C ALA A 63 3.39 7.02 -7.37
N ALA A 64 2.15 6.58 -7.19
CA ALA A 64 1.65 5.98 -5.96
C ALA A 64 2.42 4.71 -5.56
N SER A 65 2.76 3.87 -6.54
CA SER A 65 3.55 2.65 -6.33
C SER A 65 4.97 2.95 -5.85
N MET A 66 5.64 3.92 -6.46
CA MET A 66 6.98 4.36 -6.05
C MET A 66 6.96 4.96 -4.65
N LEU A 67 5.98 5.82 -4.37
CA LEU A 67 5.79 6.41 -3.05
C LEU A 67 5.52 5.33 -1.99
N ALA A 68 4.59 4.41 -2.25
CA ALA A 68 4.25 3.33 -1.34
C ALA A 68 5.47 2.44 -1.04
N MET A 69 6.26 2.08 -2.06
CA MET A 69 7.48 1.30 -1.88
C MET A 69 8.51 2.05 -1.02
N GLY A 70 8.74 3.33 -1.31
CA GLY A 70 9.64 4.18 -0.53
C GLY A 70 9.19 4.31 0.92
N MET A 71 7.90 4.57 1.16
CA MET A 71 7.32 4.64 2.51
C MET A 71 7.48 3.32 3.26
N VAL A 72 7.08 2.19 2.66
CA VAL A 72 7.17 0.88 3.31
C VAL A 72 8.61 0.58 3.73
N GLN A 73 9.60 0.82 2.86
CA GLN A 73 11.00 0.56 3.16
C GLN A 73 11.58 1.53 4.20
N LEU A 74 11.38 2.84 4.02
CA LEU A 74 11.92 3.85 4.94
C LEU A 74 11.37 3.67 6.34
N PHE A 75 10.06 3.51 6.48
CA PHE A 75 9.44 3.33 7.79
C PHE A 75 9.73 1.96 8.39
N ALA A 76 9.96 0.93 7.58
CA ALA A 76 10.41 -0.37 8.09
C ALA A 76 11.80 -0.26 8.73
N VAL A 77 12.71 0.53 8.14
CA VAL A 77 14.07 0.75 8.66
C VAL A 77 14.06 1.65 9.90
N LEU A 78 13.20 2.66 9.98
CA LEU A 78 13.09 3.56 11.15
C LEU A 78 12.62 2.83 12.42
N GLY A 79 11.95 1.69 12.28
CA GLY A 79 11.61 0.82 13.39
C GLY A 79 10.11 0.60 13.57
N LYS A 80 9.78 -0.27 14.53
CA LYS A 80 8.44 -0.83 14.74
C LYS A 80 7.35 0.25 14.88
N TYR A 81 7.57 1.22 15.75
CA TYR A 81 6.58 2.25 16.07
C TYR A 81 6.29 3.16 14.88
N TYR A 82 7.32 3.56 14.14
CA TYR A 82 7.17 4.40 12.94
C TYR A 82 6.40 3.66 11.86
N PHE A 83 6.74 2.38 11.62
CA PHE A 83 6.04 1.56 10.64
C PHE A 83 4.55 1.41 10.95
N TYR A 84 4.21 1.02 12.19
CA TYR A 84 2.80 0.88 12.57
C TYR A 84 2.08 2.23 12.65
N GLY A 85 2.75 3.30 13.08
CA GLY A 85 2.18 4.65 13.08
C GLY A 85 1.79 5.09 11.68
N MET A 86 2.66 4.91 10.69
CA MET A 86 2.36 5.18 9.29
C MET A 86 1.17 4.33 8.80
N ALA A 87 1.15 3.02 9.08
CA ALA A 87 0.05 2.15 8.68
C ALA A 87 -1.29 2.58 9.31
N VAL A 88 -1.29 3.01 10.57
CA VAL A 88 -2.47 3.54 11.27
C VAL A 88 -2.94 4.84 10.63
N VAL A 89 -2.04 5.78 10.34
CA VAL A 89 -2.38 7.05 9.67
C VAL A 89 -3.05 6.78 8.32
N ILE A 90 -2.47 5.88 7.51
CA ILE A 90 -3.04 5.51 6.20
C ILE A 90 -4.44 4.88 6.36
N HIS A 91 -4.65 4.02 7.36
CA HIS A 91 -5.97 3.46 7.66
C HIS A 91 -6.98 4.52 8.10
N VAL A 92 -6.59 5.42 9.00
CA VAL A 92 -7.47 6.49 9.49
C VAL A 92 -7.87 7.42 8.34
N LEU A 93 -6.93 7.80 7.46
CA LEU A 93 -7.24 8.61 6.28
C LEU A 93 -8.21 7.90 5.33
N LEU A 94 -8.07 6.59 5.13
CA LEU A 94 -9.05 5.81 4.36
C LEU A 94 -10.43 5.85 5.02
N LEU A 95 -10.51 5.60 6.33
CA LEU A 95 -11.78 5.59 7.07
C LEU A 95 -12.47 6.96 7.01
N ILE A 96 -11.72 8.05 7.21
CA ILE A 96 -12.25 9.40 7.09
C ILE A 96 -12.84 9.62 5.70
N GLN A 97 -12.10 9.27 4.64
CA GLN A 97 -12.65 9.41 3.29
C GLN A 97 -13.93 8.57 3.10
N LEU A 98 -13.94 7.30 3.52
CA LEU A 98 -15.11 6.45 3.36
C LEU A 98 -16.35 6.96 4.10
N ILE A 99 -16.15 7.58 5.27
CA ILE A 99 -17.24 8.23 6.02
C ILE A 99 -17.72 9.48 5.28
N CYS A 100 -16.81 10.31 4.78
CA CYS A 100 -17.16 11.52 4.01
C CYS A 100 -17.86 11.19 2.69
N ASP A 101 -17.47 10.11 2.01
CA ASP A 101 -18.10 9.67 0.76
C ASP A 101 -19.50 9.04 1.00
N ALA A 102 -19.82 8.65 2.24
CA ALA A 102 -21.09 8.04 2.62
C ALA A 102 -22.12 9.03 3.21
N SER A 103 -21.68 10.23 3.61
CA SER A 103 -22.52 11.31 4.15
C SER A 103 -22.98 12.27 3.06
#